data_AF-A0A5A7RXB8-F1
#
_entry.id   AF-A0A5A7RXB8-F1
#
_cell.length_a   1.000
_cell.length_b   1.000
_cell.length_c   1.000
_cell.angle_alpha   90.00
_cell.angle_beta   90.00
_cell.angle_gamma   90.00
#
_symmetry.space_group_name_H-M   'P 1'
#
loop_
_entity.id
_entity.type
_entity.pdbx_description
1 polymer ?
#
loop_
_entity_poly.entity_id
_entity_poly.type
_entity_poly.pdbx_seq_one_letter_code
_entity_poly.pdbx_strand_id
1 'polypeptide(L)' 'MNPFLNPVTLAKVAKYYLTDVDRIWRMDEEKIEEYRERQFKKLLKYAMTVPIYKKKYDGIDI' A
#
# COMPACT_ATOMS: atom_id res chain seq x y z
N MET A 1 8.19 3.91 24.98
CA MET A 1 9.03 2.86 24.38
C MET A 1 9.10 3.11 22.89
N ASN A 2 10.30 3.05 22.28
CA ASN A 2 10.48 3.36 20.86
C ASN A 2 9.73 2.33 19.98
N PRO A 3 8.67 2.71 19.22
CA PRO A 3 7.88 1.78 18.42
C PRO A 3 8.68 1.07 17.32
N PHE A 4 9.81 1.66 16.90
CA PHE A 4 10.72 1.11 15.90
C PHE A 4 11.62 -0.01 16.44
N LEU A 5 11.84 -0.05 17.76
CA LEU A 5 12.61 -1.10 18.44
C LEU A 5 11.72 -2.19 19.04
N ASN A 6 10.41 -2.14 18.77
CA ASN A 6 9.52 -3.25 19.12
C ASN A 6 9.88 -4.46 18.23
N PRO A 7 10.20 -5.63 18.82
CA PRO A 7 10.59 -6.83 18.07
C PRO A 7 9.53 -7.26 17.05
N VAL A 8 8.25 -7.00 17.31
CA VAL A 8 7.16 -7.27 16.35
C VAL A 8 7.25 -6.35 15.14
N THR A 9 7.48 -5.06 15.35
CA THR A 9 7.67 -4.07 14.27
C THR A 9 8.90 -4.44 13.45
N LEU A 10 10.01 -4.78 14.12
CA LEU A 10 11.27 -5.11 13.47
C LEU A 10 11.15 -6.38 12.62
N ALA A 11 10.52 -7.44 13.14
CA ALA A 11 10.27 -8.67 12.39
C ALA A 11 9.40 -8.42 11.15
N LYS A 12 8.38 -7.54 11.28
CA LYS A 12 7.50 -7.17 10.17
C LYS A 12 8.25 -6.39 9.09
N VAL A 13 9.09 -5.43 9.46
CA VAL A 13 9.94 -4.67 8.52
C VAL A 13 10.94 -5.59 7.83
N ALA A 14 11.63 -6.46 8.57
CA ALA A 14 12.58 -7.42 8.00
C ALA A 14 11.90 -8.36 6.99
N LYS A 15 10.70 -8.85 7.30
CA LYS A 15 9.92 -9.67 6.37
C LYS A 15 9.64 -8.92 5.07
N TYR A 16 9.11 -7.71 5.14
CA TYR A 16 8.82 -6.93 3.92
C TYR A 16 10.08 -6.60 3.14
N TYR A 17 11.19 -6.29 3.80
CA TYR A 17 12.46 -6.04 3.13
C TYR A 17 12.92 -7.28 2.34
N LEU A 18 12.80 -8.47 2.91
CA LEU A 18 13.20 -9.72 2.24
C LEU A 18 12.22 -10.18 1.15
N THR A 19 10.92 -9.89 1.29
CA THR A 19 9.90 -10.39 0.34
C THR A 19 9.50 -9.39 -0.74
N ASP A 20 9.58 -8.10 -0.46
CA ASP A 20 9.04 -7.06 -1.37
C ASP A 20 10.13 -6.45 -2.26
N VAL A 21 11.41 -6.45 -1.84
CA VAL A 21 12.52 -5.88 -2.65
C VAL A 21 12.72 -6.63 -3.96
N ASP A 22 12.65 -7.96 -3.93
CA ASP A 22 12.80 -8.80 -5.13
C ASP A 22 11.49 -9.05 -5.87
N ARG A 23 10.36 -8.49 -5.40
CA ARG A 23 9.03 -8.81 -5.95
C ARG A 23 8.94 -8.50 -7.43
N ILE A 24 9.51 -7.37 -7.86
CA ILE A 24 9.52 -6.92 -9.27
C ILE A 24 10.33 -7.88 -10.15
N TRP A 25 11.37 -8.51 -9.61
CA TRP A 25 12.23 -9.44 -10.35
C TRP A 25 11.69 -10.88 -10.40
N ARG A 26 10.73 -11.21 -9.52
CA ARG A 26 10.18 -12.58 -9.38
C ARG A 26 8.76 -12.74 -9.93
N MET A 27 8.04 -11.65 -10.18
CA MET A 27 6.65 -11.68 -10.62
C MET A 27 6.53 -11.30 -12.09
N ASP A 28 5.64 -11.99 -12.80
CA ASP A 28 5.23 -11.62 -14.16
C ASP A 28 4.55 -10.25 -14.16
N GLU A 29 4.68 -9.52 -15.26
CA GLU A 29 4.12 -8.17 -15.45
C GLU A 29 2.63 -8.11 -15.11
N GLU A 30 1.85 -9.09 -15.55
CA GLU A 30 0.41 -9.20 -15.27
C GLU A 30 0.11 -9.25 -13.76
N LYS A 31 0.87 -10.04 -13.00
CA LYS A 31 0.67 -10.16 -11.55
C LYS A 31 1.08 -8.88 -10.81
N ILE A 32 2.07 -8.16 -11.34
CA ILE A 32 2.46 -6.85 -10.81
C ILE A 32 1.33 -5.84 -11.05
N GLU A 33 0.72 -5.88 -12.24
CA GLU A 33 -0.40 -5.01 -12.59
C GLU A 33 -1.63 -5.27 -11.71
N GLU A 34 -2.03 -6.53 -11.53
CA GLU A 34 -3.12 -6.91 -10.63
C GLU A 34 -2.84 -6.45 -9.19
N TYR A 35 -1.58 -6.62 -8.73
CA TYR A 35 -1.17 -6.15 -7.42
C TYR A 35 -1.32 -4.63 -7.31
N ARG A 36 -0.86 -3.89 -8.32
CA ARG A 36 -0.92 -2.42 -8.39
C ARG A 36 -2.35 -1.93 -8.34
N GLU A 37 -3.24 -2.49 -9.16
CA GLU A 37 -4.65 -2.11 -9.21
C GLU A 37 -5.34 -2.36 -7.86
N ARG A 38 -5.07 -3.52 -7.24
CA ARG A 38 -5.61 -3.86 -5.92
C ARG A 38 -5.14 -2.90 -4.82
N GLN A 39 -3.87 -2.50 -4.81
CA GLN A 39 -3.39 -1.51 -3.84
C GLN A 39 -3.97 -0.12 -4.13
N PHE A 40 -4.08 0.26 -5.41
CA PHE A 40 -4.67 1.52 -5.81
C PHE A 40 -6.12 1.66 -5.33
N LYS A 41 -6.96 0.64 -5.51
CA LYS A 41 -8.34 0.62 -5.00
C LYS A 41 -8.42 0.83 -3.48
N LYS A 42 -7.49 0.24 -2.71
CA LYS A 42 -7.42 0.44 -1.25
C LYS A 42 -7.02 1.87 -0.89
N LEU A 43 -6.03 2.41 -1.59
CA LEU A 43 -5.56 3.78 -1.38
C LEU A 43 -6.63 4.80 -1.75
N LEU A 44 -7.33 4.58 -2.85
CA LEU A 44 -8.46 5.41 -3.27
C LEU A 44 -9.58 5.40 -2.23
N LYS A 45 -9.96 4.21 -1.74
CA LYS A 45 -10.95 4.07 -0.67
C LYS A 45 -10.54 4.86 0.58
N TYR A 46 -9.27 4.78 0.97
CA TYR A 46 -8.74 5.56 2.09
C TYR A 46 -8.76 7.06 1.80
N ALA A 47 -8.34 7.50 0.60
CA ALA A 47 -8.34 8.90 0.22
C ALA A 47 -9.76 9.51 0.33
N MET A 48 -10.81 8.77 -0.07
CA MET A 48 -12.19 9.24 0.06
C MET A 48 -12.68 9.39 1.50
N THR A 49 -11.97 8.84 2.50
CA THR A 49 -12.25 9.10 3.93
C THR A 49 -11.63 10.40 4.41
N VAL A 50 -10.60 10.91 3.73
CA VAL A 50 -9.88 12.11 4.14
C VAL A 50 -10.62 13.35 3.60
N PRO A 51 -10.98 14.33 4.46
CA PRO A 51 -11.82 15.47 4.07
C PRO A 51 -11.29 16.27 2.87
N ILE A 52 -9.96 16.43 2.77
CA ILE A 52 -9.34 17.23 1.72
C ILE A 52 -9.53 16.61 0.33
N TYR A 53 -9.38 15.28 0.22
CA TYR A 53 -9.54 14.56 -1.04
C TYR A 53 -11.01 14.37 -1.35
N LYS A 54 -11.82 14.01 -0.33
CA LYS A 54 -13.27 13.93 -0.47
C LYS A 54 -13.87 15.23 -1.01
N LYS A 55 -13.46 16.39 -0.48
CA LYS A 55 -13.92 17.70 -0.95
C LYS A 55 -13.42 18.03 -2.36
N LYS A 56 -12.19 17.64 -2.71
CA LYS A 56 -11.61 17.89 -4.03
C LYS A 56 -12.36 17.15 -5.13
N TYR A 57 -12.80 15.93 -4.86
CA TYR A 57 -13.48 15.07 -5.83
C TYR A 57 -14.98 14.94 -5.56
N ASP A 58 -15.56 15.87 -4.81
CA ASP A 58 -17.00 15.87 -4.52
C ASP A 58 -17.78 16.13 -5.82
N GLY A 59 -18.80 15.32 -6.08
CA GLY A 59 -19.61 15.39 -7.31
C GLY A 59 -18.99 14.75 -8.56
N ILE A 60 -17.84 14.08 -8.44
CA ILE A 60 -17.26 13.26 -9.51
C ILE A 60 -17.60 11.79 -9.22
N ASP A 61 -18.16 11.09 -10.20
CA ASP A 61 -18.36 9.64 -10.13
C ASP A 61 -17.01 8.96 -10.44
N ILE A 62 -16.46 8.22 -9.47
CA ILE A 62 -15.13 7.59 -9.51
C ILE A 62 -15.25 6.07 -9.42
#